data_AF-A0A7S0SVH5-F1
#
_entry.id   AF-A0A7S0SVH5-F1
#
_cell.length_a   1.000
_cell.length_b   1.000
_cell.length_c   1.000
_cell.angle_alpha   90.00
_cell.angle_beta   90.00
_cell.angle_gamma   90.00
#
_symmetry.space_group_name_H-M   'P 1'
#
loop_
_entity.id
_entity.type
_entity.pdbx_description
1 polymer ?
#
loop_
_entity_poly.entity_id
_entity_poly.type
_entity_poly.pdbx_seq_one_letter_code
_entity_poly.pdbx_strand_id
1 'polypeptide(L)'
;MEGGSGGGMNSPMLVTALIARAACAQDILTVVRDNLHELNIHVGTSFNRLGKMARDVNFSPRDLIGDDTFRELLLLTCGFAENGEFNSQSTANTTHVFAKLHQAGRVAATDGIVDDTLAALGTAAERVARDMQPREVANLTWAYATLGR
;
A
#
# COMPACT_ATOMS: atom_id res chain seq x y z
N MET A 1 -15.42 -4.25 -41.72
CA MET A 1 -16.62 -3.78 -41.00
C MET A 1 -17.11 -4.99 -40.24
N GLU A 2 -17.15 -5.12 -38.93
CA GLU A 2 -16.94 -4.28 -37.72
C GLU A 2 -16.18 -5.21 -36.74
N GLY A 3 -15.26 -4.80 -35.85
CA GLY A 3 -15.39 -3.71 -34.90
C GLY A 3 -16.02 -4.20 -33.58
N GLY A 4 -15.39 -5.16 -32.88
CA GLY A 4 -15.85 -5.63 -31.56
C GLY A 4 -14.84 -5.26 -30.47
N SER A 5 -14.98 -4.05 -29.91
CA SER A 5 -14.18 -3.56 -28.77
C SER A 5 -14.54 -4.32 -27.48
N GLY A 6 -13.64 -5.20 -27.04
CA GLY A 6 -13.71 -5.90 -25.74
C GLY A 6 -12.98 -5.18 -24.61
N GLY A 7 -12.91 -3.85 -24.64
CA GLY A 7 -12.20 -3.05 -23.63
C GLY A 7 -13.13 -2.01 -23.01
N GLY A 8 -13.65 -2.27 -21.82
CA GLY A 8 -14.46 -1.26 -21.14
C GLY A 8 -15.28 -1.77 -19.98
N MET A 9 -14.63 -2.13 -18.87
CA MET A 9 -15.23 -1.95 -17.54
C MET A 9 -14.19 -1.57 -16.46
N ASN A 10 -12.92 -1.98 -16.58
CA ASN A 10 -11.87 -1.62 -15.61
C ASN A 10 -10.61 -1.14 -16.35
N SER A 11 -10.51 0.14 -16.69
CA SER A 11 -9.23 0.68 -17.15
C SER A 11 -8.36 1.04 -15.94
N PRO A 12 -7.03 0.81 -15.97
CA PRO A 12 -6.12 1.19 -14.88
C PRO A 12 -6.28 2.63 -14.38
N MET A 13 -6.61 3.56 -15.29
CA MET A 13 -6.87 4.95 -14.95
C MET A 13 -8.17 5.14 -14.16
N LEU A 14 -9.21 4.35 -14.48
CA LEU A 14 -10.49 4.39 -13.78
C LEU A 14 -10.32 3.89 -12.34
N VAL A 15 -9.65 2.76 -12.12
CA VAL A 15 -9.38 2.23 -10.78
C VAL A 15 -8.55 3.21 -9.94
N THR A 16 -7.50 3.80 -10.53
CA THR A 16 -6.71 4.86 -9.88
C THR A 16 -7.58 6.06 -9.50
N ALA A 17 -8.48 6.48 -10.39
CA ALA A 17 -9.40 7.59 -10.12
C ALA A 17 -10.43 7.26 -9.04
N LEU A 18 -10.86 6.00 -8.91
CA LEU A 18 -11.73 5.52 -7.84
C LEU A 18 -11.02 5.54 -6.48
N ILE A 19 -9.77 5.07 -6.41
CA ILE A 19 -8.96 5.15 -5.19
C ILE A 19 -8.73 6.62 -4.80
N ALA A 20 -8.44 7.49 -5.77
CA ALA A 20 -8.18 8.90 -5.50
C ALA A 20 -9.40 9.65 -4.93
N ARG A 21 -10.61 9.30 -5.36
CA ARG A 21 -11.88 9.92 -4.93
C ARG A 21 -12.49 9.29 -3.68
N ALA A 22 -11.92 8.19 -3.17
CA ALA A 22 -12.39 7.51 -1.96
C ALA A 22 -12.56 8.51 -0.81
N ALA A 23 -13.73 8.50 -0.16
CA ALA A 23 -14.08 9.40 0.93
C ALA A 23 -13.62 8.84 2.28
N CYS A 24 -13.49 7.52 2.41
CA CYS A 24 -12.90 6.85 3.57
C CYS A 24 -12.02 5.66 3.17
N ALA A 25 -11.33 5.05 4.14
CA ALA A 25 -10.48 3.88 3.90
C ALA A 25 -11.28 2.67 3.40
N GLN A 26 -12.52 2.47 3.88
CA GLN A 26 -13.40 1.39 3.42
C GLN A 26 -13.72 1.48 1.93
N ASP A 27 -13.83 2.69 1.38
CA ASP A 27 -14.06 2.86 -0.06
C ASP A 27 -12.84 2.37 -0.85
N ILE A 28 -11.63 2.61 -0.35
CA ILE A 28 -10.39 2.10 -0.97
C ILE A 28 -10.40 0.58 -0.93
N LEU A 29 -10.68 -0.01 0.24
CA LEU A 29 -10.72 -1.46 0.41
C LEU A 29 -11.80 -2.10 -0.47
N THR A 30 -12.96 -1.45 -0.63
CA THR A 30 -14.00 -1.90 -1.57
C THR A 30 -13.51 -1.91 -3.01
N VAL A 31 -12.86 -0.83 -3.45
CA VAL A 31 -12.27 -0.78 -4.81
C VAL A 31 -11.16 -1.82 -4.98
N VAL A 32 -10.33 -2.05 -3.95
CA VAL A 32 -9.29 -3.08 -3.95
C VAL A 32 -9.89 -4.47 -4.14
N ARG A 33 -10.89 -4.83 -3.32
CA ARG A 33 -11.58 -6.13 -3.39
C ARG A 33 -12.15 -6.39 -4.78
N ASP A 34 -12.83 -5.38 -5.34
CA ASP A 34 -13.52 -5.52 -6.62
C ASP A 34 -12.53 -5.58 -7.80
N ASN A 35 -11.25 -5.26 -7.58
CA ASN A 35 -10.19 -5.21 -8.60
C ASN A 35 -8.92 -5.99 -8.22
N LEU A 36 -9.01 -7.01 -7.34
CA LEU A 36 -7.86 -7.76 -6.82
C LEU A 36 -6.94 -8.32 -7.93
N HIS A 37 -7.52 -8.82 -9.01
CA HIS A 37 -6.79 -9.40 -10.15
C HIS A 37 -5.96 -8.37 -10.96
N GLU A 38 -6.32 -7.09 -10.90
CA GLU A 38 -5.61 -5.97 -11.53
C GLU A 38 -4.82 -5.15 -10.50
N LEU A 39 -4.82 -5.55 -9.22
CA LEU A 39 -4.30 -4.74 -8.13
C LEU A 39 -2.79 -4.52 -8.18
N ASN A 40 -2.06 -5.33 -8.92
CA ASN A 40 -0.59 -5.30 -8.99
C ASN A 40 -0.06 -3.89 -9.29
N ILE A 41 -0.74 -3.14 -10.15
CA ILE A 41 -0.38 -1.76 -10.52
C ILE A 41 -0.95 -0.69 -9.57
N HIS A 42 -1.83 -1.06 -8.65
CA HIS A 42 -2.58 -0.14 -7.79
C HIS A 42 -2.16 -0.16 -6.32
N VAL A 43 -1.37 -1.15 -5.87
CA VAL A 43 -0.88 -1.28 -4.49
C VAL A 43 -0.32 0.04 -3.95
N GLY A 44 0.61 0.67 -4.68
CA GLY A 44 1.22 1.94 -4.26
C GLY A 44 0.20 3.08 -4.11
N THR A 45 -0.78 3.17 -5.02
CA THR A 45 -1.84 4.20 -4.98
C THR A 45 -2.78 3.97 -3.80
N SER A 46 -3.19 2.72 -3.56
CA SER A 46 -4.03 2.33 -2.43
C SER A 46 -3.39 2.69 -1.10
N PHE A 47 -2.12 2.29 -0.88
CA PHE A 47 -1.40 2.64 0.34
C PHE A 47 -1.20 4.15 0.50
N ASN A 48 -0.80 4.86 -0.55
CA ASN A 48 -0.62 6.31 -0.46
C ASN A 48 -1.93 7.01 -0.03
N ARG A 49 -3.07 6.58 -0.57
CA ARG A 49 -4.37 7.12 -0.15
C ARG A 49 -4.70 6.76 1.30
N LEU A 50 -4.54 5.50 1.71
CA LEU A 50 -4.73 5.05 3.10
C LEU A 50 -3.87 5.87 4.08
N GLY A 51 -2.58 6.04 3.76
CA GLY A 51 -1.65 6.80 4.59
C GLY A 51 -1.98 8.29 4.68
N LYS A 52 -2.63 8.88 3.67
CA LYS A 52 -3.15 10.26 3.75
C LYS A 52 -4.35 10.36 4.70
N MET A 53 -5.15 9.30 4.78
CA MET A 53 -6.35 9.25 5.62
C MET A 53 -6.08 8.76 7.05
N ALA A 54 -4.90 8.22 7.35
CA ALA A 54 -4.58 7.55 8.62
C ALA A 54 -5.10 8.27 9.89
N ARG A 55 -5.03 9.61 9.93
CA ARG A 55 -5.41 10.45 11.06
C ARG A 55 -6.84 11.01 10.99
N ASP A 56 -7.60 10.66 9.96
CA ASP A 56 -9.00 11.06 9.82
C ASP A 56 -9.84 10.44 10.95
N VAL A 57 -10.77 11.23 11.49
CA VAL A 57 -11.72 10.78 12.51
C VAL A 57 -12.71 9.76 11.96
N ASN A 58 -13.02 9.87 10.67
CA ASN A 58 -13.92 8.97 9.93
C ASN A 58 -13.18 7.79 9.29
N PHE A 59 -11.92 7.55 9.69
CA PHE A 59 -11.19 6.39 9.22
C PHE A 59 -11.90 5.11 9.67
N SER A 60 -12.42 4.37 8.70
CA SER A 60 -13.10 3.09 8.87
C SER A 60 -12.58 2.11 7.82
N PRO A 61 -12.26 0.87 8.18
CA PRO A 61 -12.32 0.31 9.53
C PRO A 61 -11.26 0.92 10.45
N ARG A 62 -11.51 0.96 11.77
CA ARG A 62 -10.59 1.58 12.74
C ARG A 62 -9.30 0.79 12.92
N ASP A 63 -9.43 -0.53 12.93
CA ASP A 63 -8.32 -1.49 12.87
C ASP A 63 -8.36 -2.15 11.50
N LEU A 64 -7.29 -1.98 10.73
CA LEU A 64 -7.18 -2.53 9.38
C LEU A 64 -6.88 -4.02 9.39
N ILE A 65 -6.29 -4.56 10.46
CA ILE A 65 -5.88 -5.98 10.50
C ILE A 65 -7.07 -6.93 10.53
N GLY A 66 -8.19 -6.49 11.08
CA GLY A 66 -9.44 -7.24 11.07
C GLY A 66 -10.17 -7.25 9.72
N ASP A 67 -9.69 -6.52 8.71
CA ASP A 67 -10.30 -6.48 7.37
C ASP A 67 -9.57 -7.44 6.42
N ASP A 68 -10.30 -8.44 5.90
CA ASP A 68 -9.74 -9.47 5.03
C ASP A 68 -9.14 -8.89 3.74
N THR A 69 -9.75 -7.85 3.17
CA THR A 69 -9.24 -7.20 1.96
C THR A 69 -7.93 -6.45 2.24
N PHE A 70 -7.80 -5.83 3.41
CA PHE A 70 -6.52 -5.25 3.81
C PHE A 70 -5.45 -6.33 3.98
N ARG A 71 -5.78 -7.49 4.57
CA ARG A 71 -4.84 -8.62 4.70
C ARG A 71 -4.40 -9.15 3.34
N GLU A 72 -5.29 -9.26 2.37
CA GLU A 72 -4.95 -9.64 1.00
C GLU A 72 -4.02 -8.62 0.33
N LEU A 73 -4.29 -7.32 0.53
CA LEU A 73 -3.40 -6.25 0.07
C LEU A 73 -2.01 -6.34 0.72
N LEU A 74 -1.90 -6.74 1.98
CA LEU A 74 -0.61 -7.00 2.65
C LEU A 74 0.12 -8.18 2.00
N LEU A 75 -0.56 -9.30 1.76
CA LEU A 75 0.04 -10.47 1.11
C LEU A 75 0.60 -10.13 -0.28
N LEU A 76 -0.15 -9.38 -1.09
CA LEU A 76 0.31 -8.92 -2.40
C LEU A 76 1.53 -8.00 -2.29
N THR A 77 1.53 -7.10 -1.31
CA THR A 77 2.66 -6.19 -1.05
C THR A 77 3.91 -6.95 -0.63
N CYS A 78 3.75 -7.94 0.25
CA CYS A 78 4.82 -8.82 0.69
C CYS A 78 5.44 -9.55 -0.52
N GLY A 79 4.60 -10.17 -1.36
CA GLY A 79 5.04 -10.87 -2.57
C GLY A 79 5.82 -9.96 -3.54
N PHE A 80 5.35 -8.73 -3.78
CA PHE A 80 6.09 -7.79 -4.65
C PHE A 80 7.43 -7.35 -4.08
N ALA A 81 7.49 -7.12 -2.76
CA ALA A 81 8.75 -6.80 -2.09
C ALA A 81 9.72 -7.98 -2.17
N GLU A 82 9.26 -9.20 -1.92
CA GLU A 82 10.06 -10.43 -2.03
C GLU A 82 10.59 -10.65 -3.44
N ASN A 83 9.73 -10.53 -4.45
CA ASN A 83 10.06 -10.74 -5.87
C ASN A 83 10.91 -9.61 -6.47
N GLY A 84 11.13 -8.50 -5.74
CA GLY A 84 11.92 -7.38 -6.22
C GLY A 84 11.19 -6.50 -7.25
N GLU A 85 9.86 -6.50 -7.22
CA GLU A 85 9.02 -5.70 -8.11
C GLU A 85 8.92 -4.23 -7.64
N PHE A 86 9.35 -3.93 -6.42
CA PHE A 86 9.41 -2.57 -5.89
C PHE A 86 10.71 -1.86 -6.27
N ASN A 87 10.56 -0.67 -6.86
CA ASN A 87 11.66 0.29 -7.00
C ASN A 87 11.87 1.11 -5.70
N SER A 88 12.93 1.93 -5.66
CA SER A 88 13.28 2.77 -4.50
C SER A 88 12.12 3.62 -3.98
N GLN A 89 11.37 4.24 -4.88
CA GLN A 89 10.22 5.08 -4.53
C GLN A 89 9.06 4.27 -3.94
N SER A 90 8.72 3.11 -4.54
CA SER A 90 7.66 2.24 -4.06
C SER A 90 7.99 1.64 -2.69
N THR A 91 9.23 1.19 -2.47
CA THR A 91 9.68 0.66 -1.18
C THR A 91 9.60 1.71 -0.09
N ALA A 92 10.18 2.90 -0.32
CA ALA A 92 10.20 3.95 0.68
C ALA A 92 8.81 4.49 1.02
N ASN A 93 7.97 4.73 0.01
CA ASN A 93 6.61 5.24 0.23
C ASN A 93 5.73 4.23 0.95
N THR A 94 5.80 2.95 0.57
CA THR A 94 5.00 1.90 1.21
C THR A 94 5.39 1.79 2.68
N THR A 95 6.68 1.66 3.00
CA THR A 95 7.16 1.58 4.39
C THR A 95 6.76 2.80 5.22
N HIS A 96 6.86 4.00 4.65
CA HIS A 96 6.42 5.24 5.28
C HIS A 96 4.91 5.26 5.56
N VAL A 97 4.08 4.73 4.65
CA VAL A 97 2.64 4.58 4.90
C VAL A 97 2.37 3.63 6.07
N PHE A 98 3.05 2.49 6.16
CA PHE A 98 2.92 1.58 7.30
C PHE A 98 3.21 2.30 8.62
N ALA A 99 4.30 3.05 8.68
CA ALA A 99 4.64 3.86 9.85
C ALA A 99 3.55 4.90 10.19
N LYS A 100 2.95 5.56 9.20
CA LYS A 100 1.84 6.49 9.43
C LYS A 100 0.58 5.80 9.96
N LEU A 101 0.23 4.64 9.41
CA LEU A 101 -0.90 3.84 9.86
C LEU A 101 -0.67 3.34 11.29
N HIS A 102 0.56 2.90 11.59
CA HIS A 102 0.95 2.45 12.92
C HIS A 102 0.87 3.58 13.94
N GLN A 103 1.46 4.75 13.63
CA GLN A 103 1.41 5.94 14.48
C GLN A 103 -0.03 6.39 14.76
N ALA A 104 -0.96 6.18 13.82
CA ALA A 104 -2.36 6.50 13.97
C ALA A 104 -3.18 5.39 14.68
N GLY A 105 -2.55 4.30 15.12
CA GLY A 105 -3.21 3.16 15.76
C GLY A 105 -4.15 2.38 14.83
N ARG A 106 -3.92 2.44 13.50
CA ARG A 106 -4.73 1.75 12.48
C ARG A 106 -4.21 0.35 12.15
N VAL A 107 -2.95 0.08 12.48
CA VAL A 107 -2.29 -1.19 12.23
C VAL A 107 -1.30 -1.48 13.35
N ALA A 108 -1.30 -2.71 13.86
CA ALA A 108 -0.29 -3.16 14.81
C ALA A 108 0.97 -3.61 14.05
N ALA A 109 2.12 -3.01 14.34
CA ALA A 109 3.38 -3.38 13.70
C ALA A 109 3.92 -4.75 14.13
N THR A 110 3.31 -5.37 15.16
CA THR A 110 3.65 -6.70 15.69
C THR A 110 2.71 -7.79 15.20
N ASP A 111 1.71 -7.46 14.39
CA ASP A 111 0.89 -8.49 13.74
C ASP A 111 1.74 -9.26 12.74
N GLY A 112 1.62 -10.59 12.70
CA GLY A 112 2.54 -11.44 11.93
C GLY A 112 2.62 -11.08 10.45
N ILE A 113 1.47 -10.80 9.80
CA ILE A 113 1.49 -10.44 8.37
C ILE A 113 2.12 -9.06 8.12
N VAL A 114 2.00 -8.14 9.08
CA VAL A 114 2.61 -6.80 9.01
C VAL A 114 4.11 -6.91 9.23
N ASP A 115 4.53 -7.74 10.18
CA ASP A 115 5.93 -8.00 10.46
C ASP A 115 6.64 -8.60 9.24
N ASP A 116 6.04 -9.64 8.65
CA ASP A 116 6.53 -10.27 7.41
C ASP A 116 6.62 -9.25 6.27
N THR A 117 5.57 -8.44 6.08
CA THR A 117 5.56 -7.40 5.04
C THR A 117 6.66 -6.35 5.27
N LEU A 118 6.89 -5.91 6.51
CA LEU A 118 7.94 -4.96 6.86
C LEU A 118 9.35 -5.55 6.70
N ALA A 119 9.53 -6.84 6.98
CA ALA A 119 10.78 -7.55 6.74
C ALA A 119 11.09 -7.67 5.24
N ALA A 120 10.08 -8.01 4.43
CA ALA A 120 10.20 -8.04 2.98
C ALA A 120 10.53 -6.66 2.41
N LEU A 121 9.88 -5.60 2.89
CA LEU A 121 10.17 -4.21 2.51
C LEU A 121 11.59 -3.78 2.93
N GLY A 122 12.10 -4.23 4.08
CA GLY A 122 13.47 -3.98 4.50
C GLY A 122 14.48 -4.62 3.56
N THR A 123 14.25 -5.89 3.20
CA THR A 123 15.08 -6.58 2.21
C THR A 123 15.02 -5.88 0.85
N ALA A 124 13.84 -5.44 0.41
CA ALA A 124 13.69 -4.67 -0.82
C ALA A 124 14.43 -3.32 -0.74
N ALA A 125 14.44 -2.66 0.43
CA ALA A 125 15.14 -1.41 0.66
C ALA A 125 16.65 -1.56 0.48
N GLU A 126 17.23 -2.65 1.00
CA GLU A 126 18.65 -2.96 0.82
C GLU A 126 19.00 -3.15 -0.67
N ARG A 127 18.17 -3.87 -1.42
CA ARG A 127 18.39 -4.12 -2.86
C ARG A 127 18.40 -2.82 -3.67
N VAL A 128 17.50 -1.89 -3.36
CA VAL A 128 17.32 -0.62 -4.11
C VAL A 128 18.04 0.57 -3.48
N ALA A 129 18.85 0.35 -2.43
CA ALA A 129 19.47 1.42 -1.64
C ALA A 129 20.32 2.38 -2.47
N ARG A 130 21.01 1.87 -3.50
CA ARG A 130 21.87 2.69 -4.38
C ARG A 130 21.08 3.65 -5.29
N ASP A 131 19.80 3.36 -5.52
CA ASP A 131 18.93 4.15 -6.40
C ASP A 131 18.05 5.13 -5.62
N MET A 132 18.13 5.13 -4.29
CA MET A 132 17.36 6.03 -3.43
C MET A 132 17.89 7.46 -3.54
N GLN A 133 16.97 8.41 -3.68
CA GLN A 133 17.27 9.83 -3.51
C GLN A 133 17.11 10.19 -2.02
N PRO A 134 17.57 11.39 -1.60
CA PRO A 134 17.53 11.79 -0.19
C PRO A 134 16.15 11.71 0.46
N ARG A 135 15.08 11.93 -0.31
CA ARG A 135 13.70 11.84 0.19
C ARG A 135 13.31 10.40 0.52
N GLU A 136 13.68 9.43 -0.31
CA GLU A 136 13.35 8.02 -0.06
C GLU A 136 14.10 7.49 1.16
N VAL A 137 15.37 7.88 1.32
CA VAL A 137 16.15 7.59 2.53
C VAL A 137 15.49 8.20 3.77
N ALA A 138 15.13 9.49 3.72
CA ALA A 138 14.47 10.16 4.85
C ALA A 138 13.14 9.50 5.24
N ASN A 139 12.33 9.11 4.25
CA ASN A 139 11.07 8.42 4.47
C ASN A 139 11.28 7.06 5.15
N LEU A 140 12.27 6.27 4.70
CA LEU A 140 12.60 4.98 5.31
C LEU A 140 13.12 5.15 6.73
N THR A 141 14.08 6.04 6.95
CA THR A 141 14.64 6.29 8.29
C THR A 141 13.56 6.72 9.27
N TRP A 142 12.67 7.65 8.88
CA TRP A 142 11.55 8.05 9.72
C TRP A 142 10.58 6.89 9.98
N ALA A 143 10.32 6.07 8.95
CA ALA A 143 9.40 4.96 9.07
C ALA A 143 9.88 3.91 10.08
N TYR A 144 11.13 3.45 9.96
CA TYR A 144 11.72 2.48 10.89
C TYR A 144 11.79 3.04 12.31
N ALA A 145 12.21 4.30 12.49
CA ALA A 145 12.20 4.95 13.79
C ALA A 145 10.79 5.03 14.41
N THR A 146 9.77 5.32 13.60
CA THR A 146 8.37 5.40 14.05
C THR A 146 7.78 4.02 14.39
N LEU A 147 8.23 2.97 13.68
CA LEU A 147 7.85 1.58 13.92
C LEU A 147 8.62 0.95 15.09
N GLY A 148 9.64 1.63 15.63
CA GLY A 148 10.48 1.12 16.72
C GLY A 148 11.41 -0.02 16.28
N ARG A 149 11.93 0.05 15.05
CA ARG A 149 12.74 -0.98 14.39
C ARG A 149 14.09 -0.42 13.94
#